data_AF-A0A916YFN3-F1
#
_entry.id   AF-A0A916YFN3-F1
#
_cell.length_a   1.000
_cell.length_b   1.000
_cell.length_c   1.000
_cell.angle_alpha   90.00
_cell.angle_beta   90.00
_cell.angle_gamma   90.00
#
_symmetry.space_group_name_H-M   'P 1'
#
loop_
_entity.id
_entity.type
_entity.pdbx_description
1 polymer ?
#
loop_
_entity_poly.entity_id
_entity_poly.type
_entity_poly.pdbx_seq_one_letter_code
_entity_poly.pdbx_strand_id
1 'polypeptide(L)'
;MEVGLVLRQSEPLSRLTGGEALVLGDIVIIDAPVIDAELLATIARLDMRAARSGCEMIVSTSAEALDSVFGCVDQSSAQILVSPSEAERALALGNALARMPVGTVNELSGEDRLALLRLTEQVQMLARKMDGFVAQGGKLADEFEDESFSVRSPVLSYMAPPSQKRAPAAGTNPALPSPVLVREIIRQRQLRAQFFEGELFADPAWDILLDLTAAKGEGQQVSVSSLCIAACVPPTTALRWIGQMTESGLLDRVRDPQDRRRAFIELSDLAASAMAAYFDRLDNGAAVI
;
A
#
# COMPACT_ATOMS: atom_id res chain seq x y z
N MET A 1 -8.02 -9.49 21.56
CA MET A 1 -7.64 -9.19 20.16
C MET A 1 -6.35 -8.38 20.27
N GLU A 2 -5.24 -9.08 20.50
CA GLU A 2 -3.92 -8.47 20.67
C GLU A 2 -3.31 -8.30 19.29
N VAL A 3 -2.96 -7.07 18.93
CA VAL A 3 -2.13 -6.78 17.75
C VAL A 3 -0.83 -7.55 17.95
N GLY A 4 -0.46 -8.43 17.02
CA GLY A 4 0.57 -9.47 17.14
C GLY A 4 2.03 -9.02 17.32
N LEU A 5 2.27 -7.91 18.02
CA LEU A 5 3.58 -7.43 18.43
C LEU A 5 3.79 -7.78 19.90
N VAL A 6 4.77 -8.64 20.18
CA VAL A 6 5.16 -8.94 21.55
C VAL A 6 6.25 -7.96 21.97
N LEU A 7 5.92 -7.03 22.86
CA LEU A 7 6.91 -6.17 23.50
C LEU A 7 7.82 -7.06 24.38
N ARG A 8 9.03 -7.33 23.90
CA ARG A 8 10.02 -8.12 24.63
C ARG A 8 10.59 -7.37 25.82
N GLN A 9 10.84 -6.08 25.66
CA GLN A 9 11.46 -5.23 26.68
C GLN A 9 11.19 -3.76 26.40
N SER A 10 11.07 -2.96 27.46
CA SER A 10 11.01 -1.49 27.42
C SER A 10 11.72 -0.97 28.65
N GLU A 11 12.93 -0.43 28.45
CA GLU A 11 13.79 0.04 29.54
C GLU A 11 14.63 1.24 29.07
N PRO A 12 15.15 2.07 30.00
CA PRO A 12 16.09 3.14 29.66
C PRO A 12 17.37 2.59 29.03
N LEU A 13 17.90 3.26 28.00
CA LEU A 13 19.17 2.86 27.36
C LEU A 13 20.36 2.84 28.34
N SER A 14 20.30 3.59 29.44
CA SER A 14 21.34 3.58 30.48
C SER A 14 21.52 2.23 31.17
N ARG A 15 20.56 1.30 31.07
CA ARG A 15 20.76 -0.08 31.56
C ARG A 15 21.71 -0.90 30.67
N LEU A 16 21.93 -0.49 29.44
CA LEU A 16 22.79 -1.20 28.48
C LEU A 16 24.26 -0.84 28.58
N THR A 17 24.63 0.15 29.40
CA THR A 17 25.99 0.66 29.50
C THR A 17 26.92 -0.31 30.23
N GLY A 18 26.37 -1.20 31.06
CA GLY A 18 27.09 -2.23 31.83
C GLY A 18 27.60 -3.44 31.03
N GLY A 19 27.37 -3.52 29.72
CA GLY A 19 27.89 -4.58 28.87
C GLY A 19 27.08 -5.88 28.85
N GLU A 20 25.89 -5.91 29.45
CA GLU A 20 24.96 -7.04 29.30
C GLU A 20 24.45 -7.13 27.85
N ALA A 21 24.67 -8.28 27.22
CA ALA A 21 24.22 -8.54 25.86
C ALA A 21 22.73 -8.89 25.84
N LEU A 22 21.86 -7.89 25.67
CA LEU A 22 20.42 -8.12 25.45
C LEU A 22 20.17 -8.78 24.08
N VAL A 23 19.35 -9.82 24.02
CA VAL A 23 18.89 -10.36 22.72
C VAL A 23 18.04 -9.29 22.03
N LEU A 24 18.45 -8.88 20.83
CA LEU A 24 17.67 -7.93 20.03
C LEU A 24 16.43 -8.65 19.47
N GLY A 25 15.28 -7.99 19.53
CA GLY A 25 14.08 -8.43 18.80
C GLY A 25 14.20 -8.12 17.32
N ASP A 26 13.10 -8.31 16.59
CA ASP A 26 13.07 -7.98 15.17
C ASP A 26 13.19 -6.46 14.95
N ILE A 27 12.50 -5.66 15.80
CA ILE A 27 12.53 -4.19 15.78
C ILE A 27 13.13 -3.65 17.08
N VAL A 28 14.01 -2.67 16.94
CA VAL A 28 14.53 -1.85 18.05
C VAL A 28 14.11 -0.41 17.83
N ILE A 29 13.40 0.16 18.82
CA ILE A 29 13.02 1.58 18.83
C ILE A 29 13.81 2.27 19.94
N ILE A 30 14.46 3.37 19.61
CA ILE A 30 15.25 4.19 20.52
C ILE A 30 14.67 5.59 20.53
N ASP A 31 14.40 6.11 21.72
CA ASP A 31 14.03 7.51 21.93
C ASP A 31 15.17 8.22 22.65
N ALA A 32 15.82 9.15 21.94
CA ALA A 32 17.04 9.82 22.37
C ALA A 32 16.98 11.33 22.04
N PRO A 33 16.05 12.10 22.63
CA PRO A 33 15.91 13.54 22.36
C PRO A 33 17.06 14.37 22.96
N VAL A 34 17.67 13.87 24.04
CA VAL A 34 18.84 14.44 24.71
C VAL A 34 19.92 13.36 24.75
N ILE A 35 21.13 13.71 24.36
CA ILE A 35 22.20 12.74 24.15
C ILE A 35 23.49 13.20 24.80
N ASP A 36 24.09 12.31 25.58
CA ASP A 36 25.43 12.43 26.11
C ASP A 36 26.38 11.39 25.49
N ALA A 37 27.66 11.45 25.84
CA ALA A 37 28.68 10.56 25.30
C ALA A 37 28.43 9.08 25.63
N GLU A 38 27.82 8.78 26.78
CA GLU A 38 27.52 7.42 27.21
C GLU A 38 26.37 6.82 26.39
N LEU A 39 25.34 7.62 26.10
CA LEU A 39 24.22 7.22 25.26
C LEU A 39 24.66 7.01 23.80
N LEU A 40 25.52 7.88 23.25
CA LEU A 40 26.09 7.69 21.90
C LEU A 40 26.87 6.38 21.80
N ALA A 41 27.72 6.09 22.78
CA ALA A 41 28.49 4.85 22.81
C ALA A 41 27.56 3.61 22.87
N THR A 42 26.40 3.74 23.52
CA THR A 42 25.40 2.68 23.59
C THR A 42 24.69 2.50 22.25
N ILE A 43 24.28 3.61 21.61
CA ILE A 43 23.63 3.61 20.30
C ILE A 43 24.56 2.99 19.23
N ALA A 44 25.84 3.37 19.20
CA ALA A 44 26.82 2.80 18.27
C ALA A 44 27.02 1.29 18.46
N ARG A 45 26.97 0.79 19.70
CA ARG A 45 27.01 -0.66 19.97
C ARG A 45 25.75 -1.37 19.51
N LEU A 46 24.57 -0.75 19.67
CA LEU A 46 23.31 -1.30 19.18
C LEU A 46 23.28 -1.34 17.66
N ASP A 47 23.77 -0.30 16.98
CA ASP A 47 23.88 -0.23 15.53
C ASP A 47 24.72 -1.38 14.95
N MET A 48 25.93 -1.58 15.46
CA MET A 48 26.79 -2.70 15.05
C MET A 48 26.14 -4.08 15.25
N ARG A 49 25.29 -4.22 16.27
CA ARG A 49 24.60 -5.48 16.58
C ARG A 49 23.39 -5.68 15.67
N ALA A 50 22.59 -4.63 15.46
CA ALA A 50 21.43 -4.64 14.56
C ALA A 50 21.84 -4.97 13.12
N ALA A 51 22.96 -4.40 12.64
CA ALA A 51 23.52 -4.69 11.33
C ALA A 51 23.90 -6.17 11.13
N ARG A 52 24.36 -6.84 12.19
CA ARG A 52 24.74 -8.26 12.16
C ARG A 52 23.56 -9.20 12.31
N SER A 53 22.49 -8.77 13.00
CA SER A 53 21.30 -9.59 13.23
C SER A 53 20.20 -9.38 12.19
N GLY A 54 20.29 -8.36 11.34
CA GLY A 54 19.22 -7.98 10.40
C GLY A 54 17.99 -7.39 11.10
N CYS A 55 18.18 -6.83 12.30
CA CYS A 55 17.13 -6.17 13.06
C CYS A 55 16.85 -4.78 12.45
N GLU A 56 15.59 -4.39 12.33
CA GLU A 56 15.22 -3.03 11.94
C GLU A 56 15.42 -2.09 13.13
N MET A 57 16.08 -0.95 12.91
CA MET A 57 16.37 0.02 13.95
C MET A 57 15.71 1.37 13.62
N ILE A 58 15.01 1.93 14.60
CA ILE A 58 14.35 3.24 14.49
C ILE A 58 14.84 4.12 15.63
N VAL A 59 15.34 5.32 15.31
CA VAL A 59 15.87 6.26 16.29
C VAL A 59 15.10 7.57 16.21
N SER A 60 14.40 7.92 17.28
CA SER A 60 13.84 9.26 17.48
C SER A 60 14.87 10.14 18.18
N THR A 61 15.12 11.31 17.63
CA THR A 61 16.12 12.28 18.13
C THR A 61 15.61 13.71 17.97
N SER A 62 16.35 14.68 18.50
CA SER A 62 16.11 16.11 18.28
C SER A 62 16.97 16.65 17.14
N ALA A 63 16.64 17.83 16.62
CA ALA A 63 17.46 18.48 15.59
C ALA A 63 18.89 18.79 16.08
N GLU A 64 19.03 19.12 17.37
CA GLU A 64 20.32 19.42 17.99
C GLU A 64 21.22 18.18 18.11
N ALA A 65 20.62 17.01 18.33
CA ALA A 65 21.36 15.75 18.51
C ALA A 65 21.51 14.93 17.21
N LEU A 66 20.91 15.37 16.10
CA LEU A 66 20.87 14.64 14.83
C LEU A 66 22.26 14.24 14.32
N ASP A 67 23.21 15.18 14.23
CA ASP A 67 24.53 14.90 13.67
C ASP A 67 25.29 13.85 14.49
N SER A 68 25.11 13.89 15.81
CA SER A 68 25.73 12.92 16.72
C SER A 68 25.12 11.53 16.58
N VAL A 69 23.79 11.43 16.45
CA VAL A 69 23.10 10.17 16.16
C VAL A 69 23.49 9.64 14.79
N PHE A 70 23.45 10.47 13.77
CA PHE A 70 23.77 10.07 12.40
C PHE A 70 25.18 9.47 12.31
N GLY A 71 26.15 10.06 13.00
CA GLY A 71 27.51 9.53 13.08
C GLY A 71 27.66 8.21 13.87
N CYS A 72 26.67 7.84 14.69
CA CYS A 72 26.70 6.61 15.49
C CYS A 72 25.94 5.45 14.84
N VAL A 73 25.14 5.70 13.81
CA VAL A 73 24.20 4.72 13.25
C VAL A 73 24.47 4.54 11.76
N ASP A 74 25.70 4.11 11.43
CA ASP A 74 26.18 3.98 10.06
C ASP A 74 26.16 2.54 9.52
N GLN A 75 25.93 1.53 10.37
CA GLN A 75 25.97 0.11 9.99
C GLN A 75 24.57 -0.49 9.73
N SER A 76 23.55 -0.14 10.52
CA SER A 76 22.27 -0.88 10.57
C SER A 76 21.17 -0.39 9.62
N SER A 77 21.47 0.55 8.71
CA SER A 77 20.47 1.20 7.86
C SER A 77 19.27 1.77 8.65
N ALA A 78 19.52 2.27 9.86
CA ALA A 78 18.46 2.71 10.75
C ALA A 78 17.65 3.88 10.18
N GLN A 79 16.37 3.90 10.50
CA GLN A 79 15.49 5.02 10.21
C GLN A 79 15.59 6.06 11.33
N ILE A 80 16.06 7.27 11.00
CA ILE A 80 16.18 8.38 11.95
C ILE A 80 14.98 9.32 11.80
N LEU A 81 14.33 9.65 12.92
CA LEU A 81 13.22 10.58 13.01
C LEU A 81 13.62 11.78 13.87
N VAL A 82 13.43 12.98 13.35
CA VAL A 82 13.80 14.22 14.04
C VAL A 82 12.53 14.88 14.59
N SER A 83 12.44 14.99 15.91
CA SER A 83 11.29 15.53 16.66
C SER A 83 9.94 14.97 16.19
N PRO A 84 9.76 13.63 16.09
CA PRO A 84 8.57 13.06 15.48
C PRO A 84 7.31 13.23 16.34
N SER A 85 6.19 13.39 15.67
CA SER A 85 4.84 13.19 16.19
C SER A 85 4.56 11.71 16.47
N GLU A 86 3.49 11.42 17.23
CA GLU A 86 3.03 10.04 17.45
C GLU A 86 2.67 9.32 16.14
N ALA A 87 2.09 10.05 15.19
CA ALA A 87 1.76 9.52 13.87
C ALA A 87 3.02 9.11 13.08
N GLU A 88 4.07 9.92 13.13
CA GLU A 88 5.35 9.62 12.46
C GLU A 88 6.06 8.41 13.10
N ARG A 89 6.01 8.28 14.43
CA ARG A 89 6.51 7.09 15.13
C ARG A 89 5.76 5.83 14.71
N ALA A 90 4.43 5.90 14.63
CA ALA A 90 3.60 4.78 14.18
C ALA A 90 3.89 4.40 12.72
N LEU A 91 4.10 5.39 11.84
CA LEU A 91 4.45 5.17 10.43
C LEU A 91 5.82 4.51 10.27
N ALA A 92 6.83 4.98 11.01
CA ALA A 92 8.16 4.38 10.98
C ALA A 92 8.11 2.92 11.44
N LEU A 93 7.38 2.62 12.51
CA LEU A 93 7.17 1.27 12.99
C LEU A 93 6.47 0.39 11.93
N GLY A 94 5.42 0.90 11.29
CA GLY A 94 4.72 0.19 10.20
C GLY A 94 5.63 -0.12 9.01
N ASN A 95 6.50 0.82 8.62
CA ASN A 95 7.47 0.62 7.55
C ASN A 95 8.53 -0.43 7.90
N ALA A 96 9.03 -0.42 9.14
CA ALA A 96 9.96 -1.44 9.62
C ALA A 96 9.32 -2.83 9.59
N LEU A 97 8.08 -2.98 10.07
CA LEU A 97 7.32 -4.24 10.01
C LEU A 97 7.11 -4.73 8.58
N ALA A 98 6.89 -3.82 7.63
CA ALA A 98 6.74 -4.17 6.22
C ALA A 98 8.06 -4.70 5.61
N ARG A 99 9.22 -4.20 6.04
CA ARG A 99 10.52 -4.63 5.50
C ARG A 99 10.98 -5.98 6.02
N MET A 100 10.38 -6.50 7.09
CA MET A 100 10.75 -7.79 7.66
C MET A 100 10.33 -8.96 6.77
N PRO A 101 11.24 -9.92 6.51
CA PRO A 101 10.86 -11.19 5.92
C PRO A 101 9.97 -11.92 6.93
N VAL A 102 8.69 -12.09 6.58
CA VAL A 102 7.68 -12.74 7.42
C VAL A 102 8.08 -14.21 7.65
N GLY A 103 8.76 -14.46 8.77
CA GLY A 103 9.09 -15.79 9.27
C GLY A 103 7.88 -16.43 9.95
N THR A 104 6.99 -16.99 9.13
CA THR A 104 5.93 -17.98 9.48
C THR A 104 4.84 -17.61 10.50
N VAL A 105 3.61 -17.89 10.05
CA VAL A 105 2.33 -18.12 10.75
C VAL A 105 1.31 -16.98 10.64
N ASN A 106 0.33 -17.27 9.78
CA ASN A 106 -0.90 -16.58 9.38
C ASN A 106 -0.77 -15.40 8.39
N GLU A 107 -0.85 -15.81 7.12
CA GLU A 107 -1.13 -15.02 5.93
C GLU A 107 -2.19 -13.93 6.18
N LEU A 108 -1.75 -12.68 6.35
CA LEU A 108 -2.47 -11.57 5.72
C LEU A 108 -2.15 -11.67 4.23
N SER A 109 -3.17 -11.86 3.40
CA SER A 109 -2.97 -11.93 1.96
C SER A 109 -2.34 -10.62 1.49
N GLY A 110 -1.64 -10.63 0.36
CA GLY A 110 -1.05 -9.41 -0.22
C GLY A 110 -2.07 -8.26 -0.39
N GLU A 111 -3.36 -8.58 -0.43
CA GLU A 111 -4.47 -7.63 -0.48
C GLU A 111 -4.64 -6.85 0.82
N ASP A 112 -4.51 -7.48 1.99
CA ASP A 112 -4.66 -6.80 3.28
C ASP A 112 -3.51 -5.80 3.52
N ARG A 113 -2.31 -6.16 3.07
CA ARG A 113 -1.13 -5.30 3.15
C ARG A 113 -1.24 -4.08 2.23
N LEU A 114 -1.77 -4.26 1.02
CA LEU A 114 -2.06 -3.17 0.09
C LEU A 114 -3.23 -2.31 0.58
N ALA A 115 -4.24 -2.90 1.22
CA ALA A 115 -5.37 -2.19 1.81
C ALA A 115 -4.93 -1.30 2.98
N LEU A 116 -4.05 -1.79 3.86
CA LEU A 116 -3.48 -1.00 4.95
C LEU A 116 -2.62 0.17 4.45
N LEU A 117 -1.79 -0.06 3.43
CA LEU A 117 -0.99 1.00 2.81
C LEU A 117 -1.86 2.09 2.17
N ARG A 118 -2.93 1.70 1.45
CA ARG A 118 -3.90 2.63 0.86
C ARG A 118 -4.68 3.41 1.93
N LEU A 119 -5.00 2.77 3.06
CA LEU A 119 -5.64 3.44 4.21
C LEU A 119 -4.72 4.50 4.82
N THR A 120 -3.45 4.19 5.02
CA THR A 120 -2.48 5.15 5.54
C THR A 120 -2.26 6.33 4.59
N GLU A 121 -2.26 6.09 3.28
CA GLU A 121 -2.13 7.13 2.25
C GLU A 121 -3.37 8.05 2.22
N GLN A 122 -4.57 7.49 2.37
CA GLN A 122 -5.81 8.27 2.45
C GLN A 122 -5.87 9.13 3.72
N VAL A 123 -5.41 8.63 4.86
CA VAL A 123 -5.34 9.40 6.11
C VAL A 123 -4.34 10.55 5.99
N GLN A 124 -3.19 10.33 5.34
CA GLN A 124 -2.22 11.40 5.06
C GLN A 124 -2.79 12.47 4.12
N MET A 125 -3.56 12.07 3.10
CA MET A 125 -4.22 13.00 2.20
C MET A 125 -5.30 13.82 2.93
N LEU A 126 -6.07 13.19 3.83
CA LEU A 126 -7.06 13.89 4.65
C LEU A 126 -6.41 14.89 5.60
N ALA A 127 -5.32 14.50 6.28
CA ALA A 127 -4.57 15.38 7.18
C ALA A 127 -4.03 16.62 6.44
N ARG A 128 -3.41 16.43 5.27
CA ARG A 128 -2.92 17.55 4.43
C ARG A 128 -4.05 18.45 3.94
N LYS A 129 -5.22 17.88 3.66
CA LYS A 129 -6.40 18.65 3.23
C LYS A 129 -7.01 19.44 4.39
N MET A 130 -7.01 18.88 5.60
CA MET A 130 -7.42 19.56 6.83
C MET A 130 -6.48 20.71 7.19
N ASP A 131 -5.16 20.51 7.08
CA ASP A 131 -4.17 21.60 7.26
C ASP A 131 -4.34 22.70 6.20
N GLY A 132 -4.69 22.33 4.97
CA GLY A 132 -5.03 23.26 3.89
C GLY A 132 -6.28 24.10 4.18
N PHE A 133 -7.29 23.53 4.84
CA PHE A 133 -8.48 24.27 5.29
C PHE A 133 -8.19 25.20 6.47
N VAL A 134 -7.29 24.82 7.39
CA VAL A 134 -6.86 25.67 8.51
C VAL A 134 -6.02 26.86 8.02
N ALA A 135 -5.24 26.69 6.96
CA ALA A 135 -4.42 27.78 6.38
C ALA A 135 -5.22 28.81 5.56
N GLN A 136 -6.44 28.50 5.12
CA GLN A 136 -7.26 29.37 4.26
C GLN A 136 -8.56 29.88 4.93
N GLY A 137 -8.76 29.61 6.22
CA GLY A 137 -9.91 30.04 7.02
C GLY A 137 -9.70 31.29 7.88
N GLY A 138 -8.58 32.00 7.72
CA GLY A 138 -8.27 33.22 8.46
C GLY A 138 -9.01 34.46 7.94
N LYS A 139 -10.35 34.44 7.97
CA LYS A 139 -11.30 35.58 7.98
C LYS A 139 -12.65 35.07 7.45
N LEU A 140 -13.58 34.82 8.36
CA LEU A 140 -14.96 35.31 8.32
C LEU A 140 -15.74 34.75 9.52
N ALA A 141 -16.27 35.70 10.30
CA ALA A 141 -17.50 35.67 11.07
C ALA A 141 -17.72 34.58 12.14
N ASP A 142 -17.70 35.11 13.36
CA ASP A 142 -18.46 34.75 14.55
C ASP A 142 -19.93 34.35 14.27
N GLU A 143 -20.48 33.61 15.24
CA GLU A 143 -21.88 33.20 15.43
C GLU A 143 -22.41 32.05 14.54
N PHE A 144 -22.47 30.84 15.10
CA PHE A 144 -23.73 30.13 15.38
C PHE A 144 -23.47 28.94 16.33
N GLU A 145 -24.33 28.87 17.35
CA GLU A 145 -24.35 27.90 18.45
C GLU A 145 -24.82 26.50 18.02
N ASP A 146 -24.44 25.53 18.86
CA ASP A 146 -25.14 24.28 19.20
C ASP A 146 -25.46 23.26 18.08
N GLU A 147 -24.80 22.10 18.15
CA GLU A 147 -25.43 20.77 18.11
C GLU A 147 -24.33 19.70 18.11
N SER A 148 -24.46 18.76 19.04
CA SER A 148 -23.60 17.61 19.20
C SER A 148 -23.46 16.78 17.91
N PHE A 149 -22.26 16.70 17.33
CA PHE A 149 -21.92 15.59 16.43
C PHE A 149 -21.13 14.53 17.20
N SER A 150 -21.89 13.70 17.91
CA SER A 150 -21.45 12.36 18.25
C SER A 150 -21.13 11.63 16.94
N VAL A 151 -19.85 11.46 16.62
CA VAL A 151 -19.40 10.53 15.57
C VAL A 151 -19.66 9.11 16.08
N ARG A 152 -20.90 8.67 15.95
CA ARG A 152 -21.23 7.25 15.96
C ARG A 152 -20.72 6.70 14.65
N SER A 153 -19.71 5.83 14.74
CA SER A 153 -19.46 4.86 13.68
C SER A 153 -20.81 4.25 13.30
N PRO A 154 -21.19 4.16 12.02
CA PRO A 154 -22.26 3.26 11.65
C PRO A 154 -21.84 1.93 12.25
N VAL A 155 -22.69 1.35 13.10
CA VAL A 155 -22.54 -0.07 13.45
C VAL A 155 -22.89 -0.80 12.16
N LEU A 156 -21.91 -0.85 11.25
CA LEU A 156 -21.85 -1.86 10.22
C LEU A 156 -21.62 -3.14 11.00
N SER A 157 -22.72 -3.71 11.51
CA SER A 157 -22.78 -5.14 11.73
C SER A 157 -22.48 -5.73 10.36
N TYR A 158 -21.22 -6.12 10.17
CA TYR A 158 -20.79 -6.92 9.05
C TYR A 158 -21.55 -8.25 9.16
N MET A 159 -22.77 -8.26 8.63
CA MET A 159 -23.50 -9.47 8.29
C MET A 159 -23.02 -9.90 6.91
N ALA A 160 -21.71 -10.18 6.76
CA ALA A 160 -21.36 -11.12 5.73
C ALA A 160 -21.70 -12.51 6.25
N PRO A 161 -22.48 -13.31 5.51
CA PRO A 161 -22.50 -14.74 5.75
C PRO A 161 -21.05 -15.23 5.68
N PRO A 162 -20.66 -16.24 6.48
CA PRO A 162 -19.38 -16.89 6.30
C PRO A 162 -19.23 -17.27 4.82
N SER A 163 -18.06 -17.00 4.26
CA SER A 163 -17.67 -17.40 2.90
C SER A 163 -17.65 -18.92 2.82
N GLN A 164 -18.84 -19.52 2.71
CA GLN A 164 -18.97 -20.81 2.08
C GLN A 164 -18.39 -20.64 0.68
N LYS A 165 -17.44 -21.51 0.32
CA LYS A 165 -17.19 -21.85 -1.08
C LYS A 165 -18.53 -22.33 -1.64
N ARG A 166 -19.36 -21.39 -2.08
CA ARG A 166 -20.60 -21.70 -2.77
C ARG A 166 -20.13 -22.16 -4.14
N ALA A 167 -20.21 -23.46 -4.37
CA ALA A 167 -20.25 -23.97 -5.73
C ALA A 167 -21.23 -23.08 -6.52
N PRO A 168 -20.91 -22.69 -7.77
CA PRO A 168 -21.69 -21.72 -8.50
C PRO A 168 -23.16 -22.13 -8.45
N ALA A 169 -23.98 -21.26 -7.88
CA ALA A 169 -25.41 -21.43 -7.96
C ALA A 169 -25.74 -21.52 -9.45
N ALA A 170 -26.43 -22.58 -9.87
CA ALA A 170 -26.85 -22.73 -11.25
C ALA A 170 -27.73 -21.54 -11.61
N GLY A 171 -27.18 -20.60 -12.38
CA GLY A 171 -27.87 -19.38 -12.81
C GLY A 171 -26.88 -18.33 -13.28
N THR A 172 -26.59 -18.34 -14.60
CA THR A 172 -25.84 -17.33 -15.37
C THR A 172 -24.43 -17.00 -14.90
N ASN A 173 -23.42 -17.52 -15.59
CA ASN A 173 -22.06 -16.99 -15.51
C ASN A 173 -22.13 -15.51 -15.95
N PRO A 174 -21.75 -14.53 -15.10
CA PRO A 174 -21.91 -13.13 -15.44
C PRO A 174 -21.15 -12.82 -16.73
N ALA A 175 -21.78 -12.05 -17.62
CA ALA A 175 -21.14 -11.61 -18.84
C ALA A 175 -20.13 -10.50 -18.51
N LEU A 176 -19.11 -10.34 -19.35
CA LEU A 176 -18.25 -9.17 -19.27
C LEU A 176 -19.07 -7.88 -19.43
N PRO A 177 -18.68 -6.79 -18.76
CA PRO A 177 -19.40 -5.52 -18.86
C PRO A 177 -19.39 -4.97 -20.29
N SER A 178 -20.28 -4.01 -20.56
CA SER A 178 -20.25 -3.25 -21.81
C SER A 178 -18.87 -2.58 -22.01
N PRO A 179 -18.23 -2.73 -23.19
CA PRO A 179 -16.95 -2.06 -23.47
C PRO A 179 -17.02 -0.54 -23.32
N VAL A 180 -18.18 0.06 -23.63
CA VAL A 180 -18.40 1.51 -23.48
C VAL A 180 -18.22 1.96 -22.03
N LEU A 181 -18.74 1.17 -21.08
CA LEU A 181 -18.58 1.45 -19.64
C LEU A 181 -17.10 1.35 -19.23
N VAL A 182 -16.41 0.30 -19.67
CA VAL A 182 -15.00 0.08 -19.34
C VAL A 182 -14.11 1.19 -19.91
N ARG A 183 -14.36 1.61 -21.16
CA ARG A 183 -13.67 2.74 -21.80
C ARG A 183 -13.92 4.06 -21.07
N GLU A 184 -15.13 4.30 -20.58
CA GLU A 184 -15.43 5.48 -19.77
C GLU A 184 -14.66 5.47 -18.44
N ILE A 185 -14.54 4.31 -17.79
CA ILE A 185 -13.72 4.16 -16.58
C ILE A 185 -12.23 4.44 -16.87
N ILE A 186 -11.70 3.89 -17.96
CA ILE A 186 -10.31 4.18 -18.41
C ILE A 186 -10.13 5.69 -18.61
N ARG A 187 -11.05 6.34 -19.32
CA ARG A 187 -11.02 7.79 -19.57
C ARG A 187 -11.02 8.58 -18.26
N GLN A 188 -11.90 8.24 -17.31
CA GLN A 188 -11.96 8.90 -16.00
C GLN A 188 -10.69 8.73 -15.19
N ARG A 189 -10.03 7.56 -15.28
CA ARG A 189 -8.73 7.31 -14.63
C ARG A 189 -7.63 8.17 -15.26
N GLN A 190 -7.53 8.18 -16.59
CA GLN A 190 -6.55 9.00 -17.32
C GLN A 190 -6.76 10.50 -17.11
N LEU A 191 -8.01 10.94 -16.95
CA LEU A 191 -8.33 12.35 -16.69
C LEU A 191 -7.66 12.87 -15.41
N ARG A 192 -7.41 12.01 -14.41
CA ARG A 192 -6.75 12.39 -13.16
C ARG A 192 -5.34 12.96 -13.41
N ALA A 193 -4.62 12.42 -14.38
CA ALA A 193 -3.27 12.87 -14.75
C ALA A 193 -3.24 14.30 -15.34
N GLN A 194 -4.41 14.86 -15.71
CA GLN A 194 -4.51 16.27 -16.14
C GLN A 194 -4.60 17.24 -14.95
N PHE A 195 -5.00 16.76 -13.78
CA PHE A 195 -5.23 17.58 -12.59
C PHE A 195 -4.22 17.30 -11.47
N PHE A 196 -3.60 16.12 -11.46
CA PHE A 196 -2.66 15.67 -10.45
C PHE A 196 -1.44 15.02 -11.10
N GLU A 197 -0.33 14.90 -10.37
CA GLU A 197 0.85 14.17 -10.84
C GLU A 197 0.47 12.71 -11.17
N GLY A 198 0.60 12.32 -12.44
CA GLY A 198 0.08 11.05 -12.96
C GLY A 198 0.64 9.80 -12.27
N GLU A 199 1.89 9.86 -11.80
CA GLU A 199 2.56 8.75 -11.09
C GLU A 199 1.91 8.43 -9.73
N LEU A 200 1.19 9.38 -9.12
CA LEU A 200 0.51 9.15 -7.83
C LEU A 200 -0.64 8.14 -7.93
N PHE A 201 -1.20 7.94 -9.13
CA PHE A 201 -2.38 7.11 -9.34
C PHE A 201 -2.16 5.96 -10.33
N ALA A 202 -0.90 5.63 -10.60
CA ALA A 202 -0.55 4.54 -11.50
C ALA A 202 -0.97 3.18 -10.90
N ASP A 203 -1.78 2.43 -11.63
CA ASP A 203 -2.10 1.03 -11.31
C ASP A 203 -2.00 0.20 -12.61
N PRO A 204 -0.76 -0.09 -13.07
CA PRO A 204 -0.53 -0.65 -14.38
C PRO A 204 -1.18 -2.03 -14.57
N ALA A 205 -1.28 -2.84 -13.52
CA ALA A 205 -1.95 -4.13 -13.59
C ALA A 205 -3.45 -3.95 -13.82
N TRP A 206 -4.09 -3.03 -13.10
CA TRP A 206 -5.50 -2.73 -13.29
C TRP A 206 -5.80 -2.07 -14.64
N ASP A 207 -4.96 -1.14 -15.07
CA ASP A 207 -5.12 -0.47 -16.37
C ASP A 207 -5.00 -1.47 -17.54
N ILE A 208 -4.09 -2.44 -17.44
CA ILE A 208 -3.99 -3.60 -18.36
C ILE A 208 -5.27 -4.45 -18.35
N LEU A 209 -5.78 -4.81 -17.16
CA LEU A 209 -7.00 -5.61 -17.05
C LEU A 209 -8.21 -4.90 -17.66
N LEU A 210 -8.35 -3.59 -17.44
CA LEU A 210 -9.42 -2.78 -18.02
C LEU A 210 -9.33 -2.71 -19.54
N ASP A 211 -8.14 -2.44 -20.10
CA ASP A 211 -7.97 -2.35 -21.55
C ASP A 211 -8.27 -3.69 -22.24
N LEU A 212 -7.76 -4.79 -21.69
CA LEU A 212 -8.04 -6.13 -22.21
C LEU A 212 -9.51 -6.54 -22.02
N THR A 213 -10.18 -6.08 -20.96
CA THR A 213 -11.62 -6.30 -20.76
C THR A 213 -12.43 -5.60 -21.84
N ALA A 214 -12.12 -4.32 -22.12
CA ALA A 214 -12.76 -3.57 -23.18
C ALA A 214 -12.50 -4.21 -24.55
N ALA A 215 -11.24 -4.56 -24.85
CA ALA A 215 -10.86 -5.20 -26.10
C ALA A 215 -11.55 -6.55 -26.30
N LYS A 216 -11.65 -7.38 -25.25
CA LYS A 216 -12.35 -8.67 -25.31
C LYS A 216 -13.84 -8.50 -25.63
N GLY A 217 -14.51 -7.51 -25.04
CA GLY A 217 -15.90 -7.19 -25.37
C GLY A 217 -16.08 -6.52 -26.74
N GLU A 218 -15.03 -5.89 -27.29
CA GLU A 218 -14.98 -5.33 -28.65
C GLU A 218 -14.56 -6.37 -29.72
N GLY A 219 -14.18 -7.58 -29.31
CA GLY A 219 -13.64 -8.61 -30.20
C GLY A 219 -12.28 -8.24 -30.81
N GLN A 220 -11.51 -7.37 -30.16
CA GLN A 220 -10.21 -6.89 -30.64
C GLN A 220 -9.05 -7.67 -30.01
N GLN A 221 -8.02 -7.92 -30.80
CA GLN A 221 -6.76 -8.47 -30.31
C GLN A 221 -5.80 -7.33 -29.94
N VAL A 222 -5.14 -7.45 -28.78
CA VAL A 222 -4.24 -6.40 -28.28
C VAL A 222 -2.79 -6.83 -28.43
N SER A 223 -2.01 -6.07 -29.19
CA SER A 223 -0.57 -6.31 -29.32
C SER A 223 0.17 -5.89 -28.05
N VAL A 224 1.33 -6.49 -27.77
CA VAL A 224 2.18 -6.10 -26.63
C VAL A 224 2.49 -4.60 -26.63
N SER A 225 2.82 -4.02 -27.79
CA SER A 225 3.12 -2.59 -27.90
C SER A 225 1.92 -1.70 -27.56
N SER A 226 0.71 -2.09 -28.00
CA SER A 226 -0.52 -1.38 -27.65
C SER A 226 -0.82 -1.50 -26.16
N LEU A 227 -0.62 -2.68 -25.58
CA LEU A 227 -0.86 -2.91 -24.16
C LEU A 227 0.13 -2.13 -23.28
N CYS A 228 1.37 -1.95 -23.72
CA CYS A 228 2.33 -1.09 -23.03
C CYS A 228 1.87 0.37 -22.96
N ILE A 229 1.19 0.87 -23.99
CA ILE A 229 0.61 2.23 -23.97
C ILE A 229 -0.57 2.27 -22.99
N ALA A 230 -1.42 1.26 -23.00
CA ALA A 230 -2.58 1.16 -22.11
C ALA A 230 -2.21 1.06 -20.62
N ALA A 231 -1.05 0.47 -20.30
CA ALA A 231 -0.56 0.36 -18.93
C ALA A 231 -0.18 1.70 -18.27
N CYS A 232 -0.14 2.81 -19.04
CA CYS A 232 0.15 4.16 -18.55
C CYS A 232 1.45 4.31 -17.75
N VAL A 233 2.46 3.47 -18.03
CA VAL A 233 3.80 3.48 -17.41
C VAL A 233 4.89 3.33 -18.47
N PRO A 234 6.18 3.60 -18.17
CA PRO A 234 7.26 3.36 -19.12
C PRO A 234 7.25 1.94 -19.71
N PRO A 235 7.59 1.76 -21.01
CA PRO A 235 7.44 0.47 -21.69
C PRO A 235 8.13 -0.72 -21.02
N THR A 236 9.32 -0.52 -20.45
CA THR A 236 10.05 -1.59 -19.73
C THR A 236 9.34 -2.02 -18.44
N THR A 237 8.69 -1.07 -17.76
CA THR A 237 7.84 -1.33 -16.59
C THR A 237 6.58 -2.10 -16.99
N ALA A 238 5.92 -1.69 -18.09
CA ALA A 238 4.75 -2.39 -18.61
C ALA A 238 5.08 -3.84 -19.01
N LEU A 239 6.21 -4.07 -19.69
CA LEU A 239 6.66 -5.41 -20.07
C LEU A 239 6.89 -6.32 -18.86
N ARG A 240 7.43 -5.79 -17.76
CA ARG A 240 7.60 -6.55 -16.50
C ARG A 240 6.25 -6.96 -15.93
N TRP A 241 5.28 -6.04 -15.89
CA TRP A 241 3.92 -6.33 -15.41
C TRP A 241 3.21 -7.35 -16.28
N ILE A 242 3.26 -7.20 -17.61
CA ILE A 242 2.69 -8.18 -18.56
C ILE A 242 3.31 -9.55 -18.32
N GLY A 243 4.63 -9.63 -18.13
CA GLY A 243 5.32 -10.88 -17.78
C GLY A 243 4.80 -11.50 -16.49
N GLN A 244 4.79 -10.73 -15.39
CA GLN A 244 4.33 -11.19 -14.08
C GLN A 244 2.86 -11.63 -14.09
N MET A 245 1.98 -10.90 -14.78
CA MET A 245 0.56 -11.24 -14.88
C MET A 245 0.30 -12.44 -15.79
N THR A 246 1.16 -12.66 -16.80
CA THR A 246 1.13 -13.89 -17.60
C THR A 246 1.57 -15.09 -16.75
N GLU A 247 2.65 -14.95 -15.98
CA GLU A 247 3.15 -16.00 -15.08
C GLU A 247 2.15 -16.35 -13.96
N SER A 248 1.38 -15.37 -13.48
CA SER A 248 0.33 -15.60 -12.48
C SER A 248 -0.98 -16.14 -13.07
N GLY A 249 -1.03 -16.41 -14.38
CA GLY A 249 -2.21 -16.96 -15.06
C GLY A 249 -3.37 -15.97 -15.22
N LEU A 250 -3.11 -14.66 -15.15
CA LEU A 250 -4.13 -13.64 -15.44
C LEU A 250 -4.24 -13.36 -16.93
N LEU A 251 -3.12 -13.39 -17.65
CA LEU A 251 -3.04 -13.09 -19.08
C LEU A 251 -2.57 -14.30 -19.88
N ASP A 252 -3.11 -14.46 -21.08
CA ASP A 252 -2.66 -15.45 -22.06
C ASP A 252 -1.92 -14.75 -23.21
N ARG A 253 -0.85 -15.40 -23.67
CA ARG A 253 -0.05 -14.92 -24.80
C ARG A 253 -0.35 -15.74 -26.05
N VAL A 254 -1.04 -15.13 -27.01
CA VAL A 254 -1.43 -15.75 -28.27
C VAL A 254 -0.44 -15.36 -29.36
N ARG A 255 0.11 -16.34 -30.07
CA ARG A 255 0.96 -16.05 -31.24
C ARG A 255 0.08 -15.65 -32.41
N ASP A 256 0.49 -14.61 -33.14
CA ASP A 256 -0.16 -14.25 -34.40
C ASP A 256 0.08 -15.39 -35.43
N PRO A 257 -0.99 -16.00 -35.99
CA PRO A 257 -0.85 -17.06 -36.99
C PRO A 257 -0.16 -16.60 -38.28
N GLN A 258 -0.22 -15.30 -38.59
CA GLN A 258 0.29 -14.71 -39.82
C GLN A 258 1.72 -14.16 -39.67
N ASP A 259 2.10 -13.74 -38.46
CA ASP A 259 3.43 -13.22 -38.15
C ASP A 259 3.97 -13.72 -36.81
N ARG A 260 4.88 -14.70 -36.84
CA ARG A 260 5.51 -15.27 -35.62
C ARG A 260 6.32 -14.25 -34.79
N ARG A 261 6.59 -13.05 -35.33
CA ARG A 261 7.25 -11.97 -34.59
C ARG A 261 6.27 -11.16 -33.74
N ARG A 262 4.96 -11.31 -33.98
CA ARG A 262 3.88 -10.65 -33.25
C ARG A 262 3.24 -11.61 -32.27
N ALA A 263 2.97 -11.09 -31.08
CA ALA A 263 2.18 -11.77 -30.08
C ALA A 263 1.09 -10.82 -29.62
N PHE A 264 -0.10 -11.37 -29.46
CA PHE A 264 -1.22 -10.73 -28.81
C PHE A 264 -1.29 -11.18 -27.36
N ILE A 265 -1.86 -10.33 -26.52
CA ILE A 265 -2.14 -10.60 -25.13
C ILE A 265 -3.65 -10.52 -24.97
N GLU A 266 -4.21 -11.48 -24.23
CA GLU A 266 -5.63 -11.52 -23.90
C GLU A 266 -5.84 -11.86 -22.42
N LEU A 267 -7.05 -11.59 -21.91
CA LEU A 267 -7.44 -12.10 -20.60
C LEU A 267 -7.58 -13.61 -20.67
N SER A 268 -6.97 -14.29 -19.69
CA SER A 268 -7.30 -15.68 -19.40
C SER A 268 -8.78 -15.84 -19.06
N ASP A 269 -9.29 -17.06 -19.15
CA ASP A 269 -10.67 -17.36 -18.76
C ASP A 269 -10.93 -17.08 -17.27
N LEU A 270 -9.91 -17.30 -16.42
CA LEU A 270 -9.96 -16.96 -15.00
C LEU A 270 -10.12 -15.45 -14.81
N ALA A 271 -9.27 -14.65 -15.45
CA ALA A 271 -9.32 -13.20 -15.31
C ALA A 271 -10.59 -12.61 -15.93
N ALA A 272 -11.05 -13.13 -17.07
CA ALA A 272 -12.32 -12.71 -17.66
C ALA A 272 -13.52 -12.99 -16.75
N SER A 273 -13.55 -14.18 -16.12
CA SER A 273 -14.61 -14.52 -15.16
C SER A 273 -14.56 -13.64 -13.91
N ALA A 274 -13.36 -13.34 -13.40
CA ALA A 274 -13.17 -12.44 -12.26
C ALA A 274 -13.61 -10.99 -12.58
N MET A 275 -13.27 -10.48 -13.77
CA MET A 275 -13.70 -9.17 -14.22
C MET A 275 -15.23 -9.09 -14.38
N ALA A 276 -15.85 -10.12 -14.97
CA ALA A 276 -17.30 -10.19 -15.07
C ALA A 276 -17.98 -10.15 -13.70
N ALA A 277 -17.50 -10.95 -12.74
CA ALA A 277 -18.03 -10.96 -11.37
C ALA A 277 -17.80 -9.63 -10.62
N TYR A 278 -16.65 -8.98 -10.83
CA TYR A 278 -16.34 -7.67 -10.27
C TYR A 278 -17.34 -6.61 -10.75
N PHE A 279 -17.57 -6.52 -12.07
CA PHE A 279 -18.48 -5.54 -12.64
C PHE A 279 -19.95 -5.82 -12.33
N ASP A 280 -20.38 -7.08 -12.36
CA ASP A 280 -21.73 -7.48 -11.94
C ASP A 280 -22.00 -7.04 -10.48
N ARG A 281 -21.00 -7.14 -9.61
CA ARG A 281 -21.12 -6.68 -8.22
C ARG A 281 -21.20 -5.16 -8.09
N LEU A 282 -20.55 -4.41 -8.97
CA LEU A 282 -20.67 -2.95 -9.01
C LEU A 282 -22.08 -2.52 -9.47
N ASP A 283 -22.63 -3.18 -10.49
CA ASP A 283 -23.98 -2.90 -11.00
C ASP A 283 -25.04 -3.25 -9.95
N ASN A 284 -24.88 -4.38 -9.26
CA ASN A 284 -25.77 -4.81 -8.18
C ASN A 284 -25.62 -3.96 -6.89
N GLY A 285 -24.45 -3.34 -6.68
CA GLY A 285 -24.21 -2.39 -5.59
C GLY A 285 -24.77 -0.99 -5.88
N ALA A 286 -24.81 -0.57 -7.15
CA ALA A 286 -25.40 0.68 -7.58
C ALA A 286 -26.94 0.71 -7.44
N ALA A 287 -27.59 -0.45 -7.35
CA ALA A 287 -29.02 -0.59 -7.04
C ALA A 287 -29.35 -0.41 -5.55
N VAL A 288 -28.35 -0.22 -4.68
CA VAL A 288 -28.51 -0.03 -3.23
C VAL A 288 -27.87 1.28 -2.79
N ILE A 289 -28.29 2.39 -3.39
CA ILE A 289 -28.19 3.75 -2.80
C ILE A 289 -29.49 4.49 -3.13
#